data_AF-A0A829W8A1-F1
#
_entry.id   AF-A0A829W8A1-F1
#
_cell.length_a   1.000
_cell.length_b   1.000
_cell.length_c   1.000
_cell.angle_alpha   90.00
_cell.angle_beta   90.00
_cell.angle_gamma   90.00
#
_symmetry.space_group_name_H-M   'P 1'
#
loop_
_entity.id
_entity.type
_entity.pdbx_description
1 polymer ?
#
loop_
_entity_poly.entity_id
_entity_poly.type
_entity_poly.pdbx_seq_one_letter_code
_entity_poly.pdbx_strand_id
1 'polypeptide(L)'
;MEYSQINALFKRNHNDYELWNLTLPREKIQKIRQVQEDISGDLRQIFEELPLDDGQMENKIHFALPHQDGLRIVTVDMGEGFADRNRYNGSSVRGSREEIISELRETLKAQGYALRSNAAFADVDVIATLQKIMEHNTDFFQTDFQYDVEKLREAAEDRGGYRGFFWLTRKGGTWCFPERDVYIRNTSTANTWMFYGGCGSENVKAYWIGLKRVEGDDRKIIGDIVEMDYQKHLDYLCTHSLDPAYVEVVFKSPNDVRTFSYQEYQKNWQSISQRYGTVERVKYLVENQQELARAVLSAHGLIWEAAEPMEIDTYLNRMEQERLHDYGYTVGDVRRIGPLDAEKAVKHGLECFALHQDSTKELIAGRENFQQHLFHDGLFGITGQENQLLQYLKQDCVPLFTPEESALICRLAIQSGKEAGRDSAGLLDSIIRKAELSMGQSERVECEPCVEYDHEEQEEL
;
A
#
# COMPACT_ATOMS: atom_id res chain seq x y z
N MET A 1 -23.03 14.96 0.25
CA MET A 1 -23.22 13.91 1.26
C MET A 1 -22.50 12.69 0.72
N GLU A 2 -21.50 12.21 1.44
CA GLU A 2 -20.67 11.09 0.99
C GLU A 2 -21.34 9.76 1.33
N TYR A 3 -21.23 8.80 0.42
CA TYR A 3 -21.79 7.47 0.55
C TYR A 3 -20.66 6.45 0.59
N SER A 4 -20.89 5.35 1.28
CA SER A 4 -20.03 4.17 1.26
C SER A 4 -20.88 2.91 1.27
N GLN A 5 -20.25 1.78 0.96
CA GLN A 5 -20.90 0.49 1.03
C GLN A 5 -20.79 -0.09 2.45
N ILE A 6 -21.82 -0.82 2.86
CA ILE A 6 -21.88 -1.60 4.09
C ILE A 6 -22.58 -2.92 3.80
N ASN A 7 -22.13 -3.98 4.46
CA ASN A 7 -22.59 -5.33 4.19
C ASN A 7 -23.57 -5.77 5.27
N ALA A 8 -24.72 -6.30 4.86
CA ALA A 8 -25.71 -6.92 5.74
C ALA A 8 -25.81 -8.41 5.47
N LEU A 9 -25.94 -9.21 6.52
CA LEU A 9 -26.03 -10.67 6.44
C LEU A 9 -27.37 -11.15 6.96
N PHE A 10 -27.96 -12.13 6.26
CA PHE A 10 -29.19 -12.79 6.67
C PHE A 10 -29.01 -14.30 6.61
N LYS A 11 -29.43 -15.00 7.65
CA LYS A 11 -29.46 -16.47 7.69
C LYS A 11 -30.87 -16.95 7.42
N ARG A 12 -31.08 -17.61 6.27
CA ARG A 12 -32.39 -18.13 5.86
C ARG A 12 -32.61 -19.56 6.37
N ASN A 13 -31.56 -20.37 6.43
CA ASN A 13 -31.55 -21.69 7.09
C ASN A 13 -30.11 -22.07 7.51
N HIS A 14 -29.88 -23.33 7.87
CA HIS A 14 -28.56 -23.84 8.31
C HIS A 14 -27.39 -23.61 7.31
N ASN A 15 -27.64 -23.62 6.01
CA ASN A 15 -26.63 -23.49 4.94
C ASN A 15 -27.16 -22.63 3.78
N ASP A 16 -27.91 -21.59 4.12
CA ASP A 16 -28.52 -20.68 3.16
C ASP A 16 -28.48 -19.28 3.76
N TYR A 17 -27.60 -18.47 3.18
CA TYR A 17 -27.28 -17.14 3.64
C TYR A 17 -27.47 -16.15 2.49
N GLU A 18 -27.79 -14.92 2.86
CA GLU A 18 -27.91 -13.81 1.93
C GLU A 18 -26.97 -12.69 2.39
N LEU A 19 -26.15 -12.21 1.47
CA LEU A 19 -25.33 -11.02 1.62
C LEU A 19 -25.97 -9.90 0.84
N TRP A 20 -26.26 -8.80 1.53
CA TRP A 20 -26.79 -7.59 0.93
C TRP A 20 -25.81 -6.43 1.09
N ASN A 21 -25.27 -5.99 -0.03
CA ASN A 21 -24.37 -4.86 -0.12
C ASN A 21 -25.20 -3.58 -0.29
N LEU A 22 -25.23 -2.74 0.73
CA LEU A 22 -26.01 -1.51 0.78
C LEU A 22 -25.11 -0.28 0.58
N THR A 23 -25.55 0.69 -0.20
CA THR A 23 -24.91 2.00 -0.28
C THR A 23 -25.65 2.99 0.61
N LEU A 24 -25.03 3.42 1.71
CA LEU A 24 -25.61 4.32 2.70
C LEU A 24 -24.73 5.57 2.91
N PRO A 25 -25.29 6.69 3.40
CA PRO A 25 -24.48 7.84 3.80
C PRO A 25 -23.45 7.42 4.86
N ARG A 26 -22.19 7.88 4.74
CA ARG A 26 -21.13 7.56 5.70
C ARG A 26 -21.48 7.97 7.14
N GLU A 27 -22.23 9.07 7.32
CA GLU A 27 -22.75 9.47 8.64
C GLU A 27 -23.65 8.39 9.26
N LYS A 28 -24.45 7.70 8.45
CA LYS A 28 -25.31 6.61 8.91
C LYS A 28 -24.50 5.36 9.22
N ILE A 29 -23.51 5.03 8.38
CA ILE A 29 -22.56 3.94 8.63
C ILE A 29 -21.81 4.17 9.94
N GLN A 30 -21.35 5.39 10.20
CA GLN A 30 -20.67 5.73 11.45
C GLN A 30 -21.56 5.54 12.67
N LYS A 31 -22.85 5.87 12.59
CA LYS A 31 -23.83 5.57 13.66
C LYS A 31 -23.99 4.06 13.87
N ILE A 32 -24.03 3.27 12.80
CA ILE A 32 -24.09 1.80 12.86
C ILE A 32 -22.83 1.25 13.56
N ARG A 33 -21.63 1.79 13.26
CA ARG A 33 -20.38 1.40 13.93
C ARG A 33 -20.33 1.72 15.42
N GLN A 34 -21.15 2.64 15.91
CA GLN A 34 -21.19 2.98 17.34
C GLN A 34 -22.14 2.08 18.15
N VAL A 35 -22.92 1.24 17.47
CA VAL A 35 -23.79 0.25 18.13
C VAL A 35 -22.92 -0.84 18.74
N GLN A 36 -23.30 -1.29 19.93
CA GLN A 36 -22.66 -2.42 20.60
C GLN A 36 -22.83 -3.68 19.75
N GLU A 37 -21.76 -4.44 19.58
CA GLU A 37 -21.79 -5.70 18.83
C GLU A 37 -22.60 -6.78 19.55
N ASP A 38 -23.34 -7.54 18.76
CA ASP A 38 -24.07 -8.72 19.24
C ASP A 38 -23.15 -9.95 19.27
N ILE A 39 -22.30 -10.07 18.24
CA ILE A 39 -21.40 -11.20 18.01
C ILE A 39 -20.09 -10.64 17.45
N SER A 40 -18.95 -11.16 17.91
CA SER A 40 -17.63 -10.92 17.32
C SER A 40 -16.83 -12.21 17.28
N GLY A 41 -16.08 -12.41 16.20
CA GLY A 41 -15.30 -13.63 16.00
C GLY A 41 -14.84 -13.81 14.56
N ASP A 42 -14.28 -14.97 14.27
CA ASP A 42 -13.88 -15.32 12.91
C ASP A 42 -15.11 -15.48 11.99
N LEU A 43 -14.86 -15.48 10.67
CA LEU A 43 -15.92 -15.60 9.66
C LEU A 43 -16.82 -16.83 9.84
N ARG A 44 -16.30 -17.96 10.32
CA ARG A 44 -17.11 -19.18 10.47
C ARG A 44 -18.00 -19.07 11.70
N GLN A 45 -17.45 -18.63 12.82
CA GLN A 45 -18.19 -18.39 14.06
C GLN A 45 -19.35 -17.42 13.81
N ILE A 46 -19.10 -16.33 13.10
CA ILE A 46 -20.10 -15.31 12.77
C ILE A 46 -21.30 -15.89 12.02
N PHE A 47 -21.08 -16.74 11.02
CA PHE A 47 -22.18 -17.34 10.25
C PHE A 47 -22.92 -18.43 11.05
N GLU A 48 -22.23 -19.15 11.92
CA GLU A 48 -22.84 -20.15 12.79
C GLU A 48 -23.75 -19.52 13.84
N GLU A 49 -23.33 -18.41 14.43
CA GLU A 49 -24.04 -17.69 15.49
C GLU A 49 -25.08 -16.69 14.96
N LEU A 50 -25.03 -16.33 13.67
CA LEU A 50 -25.99 -15.40 13.07
C LEU A 50 -27.44 -15.86 13.34
N PRO A 51 -28.33 -14.97 13.84
CA PRO A 51 -29.72 -15.30 14.08
C PRO A 51 -30.44 -15.73 12.79
N LEU A 52 -31.32 -16.73 12.90
CA LEU A 52 -32.23 -17.10 11.82
C LEU A 52 -33.22 -15.97 11.56
N ASP A 53 -33.31 -15.53 10.31
CA ASP A 53 -34.33 -14.57 9.88
C ASP A 53 -35.65 -15.30 9.66
N ASP A 54 -36.51 -15.25 10.67
CA ASP A 54 -37.84 -15.87 10.70
C ASP A 54 -38.95 -14.98 10.12
N GLY A 55 -38.60 -13.80 9.58
CA GLY A 55 -39.54 -12.82 9.04
C GLY A 55 -40.29 -12.02 10.11
N GLN A 56 -40.04 -12.24 11.42
CA GLN A 56 -40.65 -11.43 12.50
C GLN A 56 -39.87 -10.14 12.78
N MET A 57 -38.66 -10.00 12.23
CA MET A 57 -37.76 -8.87 12.46
C MET A 57 -37.47 -8.05 11.20
N GLU A 58 -38.49 -7.76 10.37
CA GLU A 58 -38.35 -7.01 9.09
C GLU A 58 -37.57 -5.67 9.21
N ASN A 59 -37.55 -5.07 10.41
CA ASN A 59 -36.91 -3.78 10.64
C ASN A 59 -35.47 -3.89 11.16
N LYS A 60 -35.05 -5.06 11.63
CA LYS A 60 -33.71 -5.26 12.20
C LYS A 60 -32.78 -5.84 11.15
N ILE A 61 -31.66 -5.16 10.94
CA ILE A 61 -30.66 -5.55 9.94
C ILE A 61 -29.36 -5.88 10.67
N HIS A 62 -28.77 -7.03 10.35
CA HIS A 62 -27.49 -7.47 10.89
C HIS A 62 -26.37 -7.00 9.97
N PHE A 63 -25.63 -5.96 10.38
CA PHE A 63 -24.51 -5.44 9.60
C PHE A 63 -23.21 -6.11 10.00
N ALA A 64 -22.47 -6.58 8.99
CA ALA A 64 -21.13 -7.15 9.15
C ALA A 64 -20.09 -6.05 9.01
N LEU A 65 -19.33 -5.83 10.09
CA LEU A 65 -18.27 -4.83 10.16
C LEU A 65 -16.93 -5.53 10.41
N PRO A 66 -15.85 -5.17 9.69
CA PRO A 66 -14.51 -5.64 10.00
C PRO A 66 -14.09 -5.31 11.42
N HIS A 67 -13.47 -6.27 12.09
CA HIS A 67 -12.93 -6.11 13.42
C HIS A 67 -11.74 -7.05 13.60
N GLN A 68 -10.53 -6.48 13.71
CA GLN A 68 -9.27 -7.24 13.83
C GLN A 68 -9.11 -8.25 12.68
N ASP A 69 -8.90 -9.53 12.98
CA ASP A 69 -8.80 -10.64 12.02
C ASP A 69 -10.13 -11.30 11.67
N GLY A 70 -11.24 -10.78 12.21
CA GLY A 70 -12.57 -11.32 12.03
C GLY A 70 -13.60 -10.26 11.65
N LEU A 71 -14.83 -10.52 12.07
CA LEU A 71 -15.95 -9.61 11.91
C LEU A 71 -16.63 -9.42 13.26
N ARG A 72 -17.38 -8.33 13.33
CA ARG A 72 -18.44 -8.18 14.30
C ARG A 72 -19.77 -7.91 13.62
N ILE A 73 -20.83 -8.43 14.19
CA ILE A 73 -22.21 -8.18 13.77
C ILE A 73 -22.83 -7.15 14.69
N VAL A 74 -23.44 -6.12 14.09
CA VAL A 74 -24.27 -5.14 14.80
C VAL A 74 -25.69 -5.19 14.24
N THR A 75 -26.66 -5.43 15.11
CA THR A 75 -28.08 -5.44 14.77
C THR A 75 -28.67 -4.07 15.02
N VAL A 76 -29.20 -3.46 13.95
CA VAL A 76 -29.77 -2.13 14.03
C VAL A 76 -31.22 -2.17 13.59
N ASP A 77 -32.12 -1.59 14.39
CA ASP A 77 -33.48 -1.28 13.96
C ASP A 77 -33.44 -0.08 13.00
N MET A 78 -33.68 -0.37 11.72
CA MET A 78 -33.63 0.60 10.63
C MET A 78 -34.99 1.24 10.33
N GLY A 79 -36.02 0.88 11.11
CA GLY A 79 -37.39 1.35 11.00
C GLY A 79 -38.22 0.63 9.94
N GLU A 80 -39.54 0.75 10.09
CA GLU A 80 -40.52 0.08 9.23
C GLU A 80 -40.33 0.39 7.74
N GLY A 81 -40.43 -0.63 6.89
CA GLY A 81 -40.27 -0.53 5.44
C GLY A 81 -38.87 -0.14 4.96
N PHE A 82 -37.84 -0.22 5.81
CA PHE A 82 -36.46 0.06 5.39
C PHE A 82 -36.01 -0.88 4.28
N ALA A 83 -36.28 -2.19 4.43
CA ALA A 83 -35.95 -3.20 3.43
C ALA A 83 -36.61 -2.89 2.08
N ASP A 84 -37.92 -2.61 2.08
CA ASP A 84 -38.67 -2.27 0.86
C ASP A 84 -38.17 -1.00 0.17
N ARG A 85 -37.91 0.06 0.95
CA ARG A 85 -37.37 1.31 0.41
C ARG A 85 -35.98 1.13 -0.20
N ASN A 86 -35.21 0.17 0.29
CA ASN A 86 -33.85 -0.09 -0.17
C ASN A 86 -33.74 -1.30 -1.09
N ARG A 87 -34.83 -1.98 -1.47
CA ARG A 87 -34.77 -3.26 -2.23
C ARG A 87 -33.95 -3.24 -3.54
N TYR A 88 -33.73 -2.06 -4.11
CA TYR A 88 -32.89 -1.83 -5.30
C TYR A 88 -31.58 -1.09 -5.00
N ASN A 89 -31.20 -0.99 -3.73
CA ASN A 89 -29.97 -0.36 -3.25
C ASN A 89 -28.87 -1.42 -3.22
N GLY A 90 -27.85 -1.21 -4.05
CA GLY A 90 -26.68 -2.08 -4.18
C GLY A 90 -27.01 -3.45 -4.75
N SER A 91 -26.43 -4.53 -4.20
CA SER A 91 -26.54 -5.89 -4.72
C SER A 91 -26.82 -6.90 -3.62
N SER A 92 -27.57 -7.95 -3.94
CA SER A 92 -27.82 -9.08 -3.05
C SER A 92 -27.41 -10.38 -3.72
N VAL A 93 -26.73 -11.24 -2.96
CA VAL A 93 -26.33 -12.58 -3.36
C VAL A 93 -26.80 -13.56 -2.29
N ARG A 94 -27.38 -14.68 -2.72
CA ARG A 94 -27.83 -15.76 -1.83
C ARG A 94 -27.17 -17.07 -2.23
N GLY A 95 -26.73 -17.84 -1.25
CA GLY A 95 -26.02 -19.08 -1.49
C GLY A 95 -25.71 -19.84 -0.21
N SER A 96 -24.88 -20.86 -0.36
CA SER A 96 -24.34 -21.63 0.77
C SER A 96 -23.42 -20.77 1.64
N ARG A 97 -23.12 -21.26 2.84
CA ARG A 97 -22.22 -20.56 3.78
C ARG A 97 -20.87 -20.22 3.16
N GLU A 98 -20.23 -21.19 2.50
CA GLU A 98 -18.89 -20.99 1.94
C GLU A 98 -18.90 -20.02 0.74
N GLU A 99 -19.95 -20.06 -0.09
CA GLU A 99 -20.12 -19.10 -1.20
C GLU A 99 -20.25 -17.68 -0.67
N ILE A 100 -21.09 -17.46 0.36
CA ILE A 100 -21.31 -16.12 0.92
C ILE A 100 -20.10 -15.64 1.73
N ILE A 101 -19.38 -16.52 2.43
CA ILE A 101 -18.11 -16.17 3.07
C ILE A 101 -17.09 -15.70 2.02
N SER A 102 -16.99 -16.40 0.89
CA SER A 102 -16.08 -16.01 -0.20
C SER A 102 -16.49 -14.66 -0.79
N GLU A 103 -17.77 -14.47 -1.10
CA GLU A 103 -18.29 -13.21 -1.65
C GLU A 103 -18.08 -12.04 -0.69
N LEU A 104 -18.31 -12.23 0.61
CA LEU A 104 -18.10 -11.20 1.62
C LEU A 104 -16.63 -10.80 1.72
N ARG A 105 -15.69 -11.77 1.65
CA ARG A 105 -14.25 -11.48 1.65
C ARG A 105 -13.85 -10.60 0.48
N GLU A 106 -14.25 -10.96 -0.73
CA GLU A 106 -13.94 -10.19 -1.93
C GLU A 106 -14.60 -8.80 -1.89
N THR A 107 -15.85 -8.73 -1.40
CA THR A 107 -16.56 -7.45 -1.23
C THR A 107 -15.85 -6.53 -0.24
N LEU A 108 -15.46 -7.04 0.93
CA LEU A 108 -14.76 -6.26 1.95
C LEU A 108 -13.40 -5.77 1.44
N LYS A 109 -12.67 -6.64 0.74
CA LYS A 109 -11.40 -6.28 0.10
C LYS A 109 -11.59 -5.19 -0.96
N ALA A 110 -12.59 -5.31 -1.83
CA ALA A 110 -12.92 -4.31 -2.83
C ALA A 110 -13.32 -2.95 -2.20
N GLN A 111 -13.90 -2.98 -1.00
CA GLN A 111 -14.21 -1.79 -0.20
C GLN A 111 -12.98 -1.21 0.53
N GLY A 112 -11.81 -1.86 0.44
CA GLY A 112 -10.55 -1.40 1.05
C GLY A 112 -10.34 -1.87 2.49
N TYR A 113 -11.06 -2.90 2.95
CA TYR A 113 -10.83 -3.52 4.25
C TYR A 113 -9.84 -4.69 4.15
N ALA A 114 -9.04 -4.85 5.18
CA ALA A 114 -8.21 -6.03 5.39
C ALA A 114 -8.77 -6.83 6.57
N LEU A 115 -9.03 -8.13 6.38
CA LEU A 115 -9.47 -9.05 7.44
C LEU A 115 -8.27 -9.58 8.22
N ARG A 116 -7.60 -8.66 8.92
CA ARG A 116 -6.43 -8.91 9.75
C ARG A 116 -6.18 -7.72 10.66
N SER A 117 -5.47 -7.97 11.76
CA SER A 117 -5.01 -6.90 12.65
C SER A 117 -4.08 -5.92 11.94
N ASN A 118 -4.24 -4.64 12.27
CA ASN A 118 -3.34 -3.58 11.84
C ASN A 118 -1.99 -3.74 12.53
N ALA A 119 -0.89 -3.38 11.85
CA ALA A 119 0.44 -3.40 12.46
C ALA A 119 0.74 -2.13 13.25
N ALA A 120 1.35 -2.29 14.43
CA ALA A 120 1.97 -1.21 15.20
C ALA A 120 3.48 -1.45 15.33
N PHE A 121 4.25 -0.41 15.01
CA PHE A 121 5.70 -0.35 15.14
C PHE A 121 6.02 0.68 16.22
N ALA A 122 6.38 0.22 17.41
CA ALA A 122 6.65 1.10 18.53
C ALA A 122 8.14 1.40 18.67
N ASP A 123 8.46 2.66 18.93
CA ASP A 123 9.83 3.14 19.19
C ASP A 123 10.84 2.81 18.08
N VAL A 124 10.44 3.00 16.82
CA VAL A 124 11.25 2.69 15.64
C VAL A 124 11.86 3.95 15.02
N ASP A 125 12.89 3.77 14.19
CA ASP A 125 13.35 4.79 13.24
C ASP A 125 12.24 5.03 12.21
N VAL A 126 11.54 6.16 12.36
CA VAL A 126 10.35 6.49 11.57
C VAL A 126 10.70 6.58 10.09
N ILE A 127 11.81 7.25 9.76
CA ILE A 127 12.18 7.48 8.36
C ILE A 127 12.58 6.16 7.70
N ALA A 128 13.42 5.36 8.36
CA ALA A 128 13.84 4.08 7.80
C ALA A 128 12.67 3.09 7.65
N THR A 129 11.74 3.08 8.61
CA THR A 129 10.57 2.20 8.58
C THR A 129 9.60 2.59 7.46
N LEU A 130 9.25 3.88 7.34
CA LEU A 130 8.39 4.36 6.25
C LEU A 130 9.03 4.17 4.88
N GLN A 131 10.36 4.33 4.77
CA GLN A 131 11.08 4.08 3.53
C GLN A 131 10.91 2.62 3.09
N LYS A 132 11.13 1.65 3.99
CA LYS A 132 10.90 0.23 3.70
C LYS A 132 9.47 -0.04 3.23
N ILE A 133 8.47 0.54 3.92
CA ILE A 133 7.06 0.36 3.54
C ILE A 133 6.80 0.94 2.14
N MET A 134 7.28 2.16 1.88
CA MET A 134 7.16 2.83 0.59
C MET A 134 7.78 2.02 -0.54
N GLU A 135 9.00 1.50 -0.36
CA GLU A 135 9.70 0.70 -1.38
C GLU A 135 8.94 -0.57 -1.79
N HIS A 136 8.13 -1.13 -0.89
CA HIS A 136 7.34 -2.34 -1.16
C HIS A 136 5.90 -2.04 -1.63
N ASN A 137 5.37 -0.84 -1.34
CA ASN A 137 4.00 -0.48 -1.69
C ASN A 137 3.88 0.48 -2.90
N THR A 138 4.86 1.37 -3.08
CA THR A 138 4.86 2.43 -4.09
C THR A 138 5.63 2.02 -5.34
N ASP A 139 4.92 1.97 -6.47
CA ASP A 139 5.48 1.53 -7.75
C ASP A 139 6.04 2.72 -8.55
N PHE A 140 5.43 3.91 -8.42
CA PHE A 140 5.79 5.13 -9.13
C PHE A 140 5.96 6.31 -8.17
N PHE A 141 6.72 7.33 -8.58
CA PHE A 141 6.93 8.57 -7.81
C PHE A 141 7.46 8.34 -6.38
N GLN A 142 8.33 7.34 -6.19
CA GLN A 142 9.00 7.10 -4.89
C GLN A 142 9.80 8.33 -4.40
N THR A 143 10.18 9.23 -5.31
CA THR A 143 10.81 10.52 -4.99
C THR A 143 9.94 11.42 -4.13
N ASP A 144 8.61 11.26 -4.16
CA ASP A 144 7.68 12.05 -3.33
C ASP A 144 7.97 11.85 -1.82
N PHE A 145 8.51 10.69 -1.45
CA PHE A 145 8.90 10.39 -0.08
C PHE A 145 9.93 11.38 0.48
N GLN A 146 10.77 12.01 -0.36
CA GLN A 146 11.71 13.05 0.09
C GLN A 146 10.99 14.24 0.73
N TYR A 147 9.85 14.67 0.17
CA TYR A 147 9.04 15.75 0.74
C TYR A 147 8.39 15.36 2.08
N ASP A 148 8.10 14.07 2.26
CA ASP A 148 7.60 13.54 3.53
C ASP A 148 8.70 13.53 4.59
N VAL A 149 9.92 13.10 4.22
CA VAL A 149 11.11 13.12 5.08
C VAL A 149 11.44 14.54 5.54
N GLU A 150 11.47 15.51 4.62
CA GLU A 150 11.70 16.92 4.93
C GLU A 150 10.68 17.43 5.95
N LYS A 151 9.38 17.18 5.69
CA LYS A 151 8.29 17.60 6.58
C LYS A 151 8.41 17.00 7.98
N LEU A 152 8.73 15.71 8.08
CA LEU A 152 8.90 15.03 9.37
C LEU A 152 10.14 15.53 10.12
N ARG A 153 11.24 15.81 9.41
CA ARG A 153 12.47 16.39 10.00
C ARG A 153 12.22 17.79 10.54
N GLU A 154 11.62 18.66 9.74
CA GLU A 154 11.26 20.01 10.18
C GLU A 154 10.39 19.98 11.43
N ALA A 155 9.38 19.10 11.47
CA ALA A 155 8.51 18.96 12.62
C ALA A 155 9.25 18.43 13.85
N ALA A 156 10.12 17.42 13.70
CA ALA A 156 10.89 16.85 14.80
C ALA A 156 11.88 17.85 15.42
N GLU A 157 12.46 18.74 14.60
CA GLU A 157 13.41 19.78 15.04
C GLU A 157 12.71 20.94 15.76
N ASP A 158 11.50 21.28 15.35
CA ASP A 158 10.70 22.30 16.01
C ASP A 158 10.20 21.80 17.38
N ARG A 159 10.68 22.42 18.47
CA ARG A 159 10.25 22.10 19.85
C ARG A 159 8.74 22.25 20.07
N GLY A 160 8.09 23.17 19.36
CA GLY A 160 6.64 23.37 19.37
C GLY A 160 5.92 22.70 18.20
N GLY A 161 6.63 21.93 17.39
CA GLY A 161 6.13 21.31 16.17
C GLY A 161 5.06 20.26 16.45
N TYR A 162 4.27 19.98 15.43
CA TYR A 162 3.33 18.87 15.47
C TYR A 162 4.07 17.54 15.64
N ARG A 163 3.45 16.61 16.36
CA ARG A 163 4.00 15.27 16.61
C ARG A 163 3.18 14.17 15.97
N GLY A 164 1.89 14.41 15.72
CA GLY A 164 0.99 13.50 15.03
C GLY A 164 0.93 13.80 13.53
N PHE A 165 1.17 12.78 12.72
CA PHE A 165 1.05 12.84 11.26
C PHE A 165 0.21 11.68 10.76
N PHE A 166 -0.53 11.92 9.69
CA PHE A 166 -1.04 10.87 8.84
C PHE A 166 -0.16 10.74 7.62
N TRP A 167 0.21 9.51 7.30
CA TRP A 167 0.98 9.19 6.11
C TRP A 167 0.25 8.13 5.32
N LEU A 168 0.22 8.28 4.01
CA LEU A 168 -0.23 7.22 3.12
C LEU A 168 0.80 6.96 2.05
N THR A 169 0.91 5.69 1.70
CA THR A 169 1.61 5.22 0.49
C THR A 169 0.56 4.65 -0.44
N ARG A 170 0.75 4.91 -1.72
CA ARG A 170 -0.08 4.37 -2.79
C ARG A 170 0.81 3.91 -3.92
N LYS A 171 0.20 3.29 -4.92
CA LYS A 171 0.87 2.90 -6.16
C LYS A 171 1.65 4.08 -6.77
N GLY A 172 1.04 5.27 -6.81
CA GLY A 172 1.67 6.50 -7.34
C GLY A 172 2.14 7.50 -6.29
N GLY A 173 3.19 7.21 -5.54
CA GLY A 173 3.81 8.14 -4.59
C GLY A 173 3.26 8.07 -3.17
N THR A 174 3.54 9.10 -2.38
CA THR A 174 3.25 9.16 -0.95
C THR A 174 2.68 10.52 -0.55
N TRP A 175 2.01 10.59 0.59
CA TRP A 175 1.55 11.84 1.17
C TRP A 175 1.71 11.83 2.69
N CYS A 176 2.36 12.86 3.24
CA CYS A 176 2.41 13.13 4.67
C CYS A 176 1.67 14.42 5.05
N PHE A 177 0.71 14.30 5.97
CA PHE A 177 -0.12 15.40 6.46
C PHE A 177 0.00 15.55 7.98
N PRO A 178 0.08 16.79 8.52
CA PRO A 178 -0.18 17.00 9.94
C PRO A 178 -1.58 16.46 10.30
N GLU A 179 -1.66 15.61 11.31
CA GLU A 179 -2.88 14.89 11.69
C GLU A 179 -4.10 15.83 11.81
N ARG A 180 -3.91 16.95 12.51
CA ARG A 180 -4.96 17.96 12.72
C ARG A 180 -5.59 18.44 11.42
N ASP A 181 -4.80 18.65 10.38
CA ASP A 181 -5.26 19.34 9.17
C ASP A 181 -6.23 18.46 8.35
N VAL A 182 -6.22 17.15 8.57
CA VAL A 182 -7.17 16.21 7.96
C VAL A 182 -8.59 16.38 8.54
N TYR A 183 -8.72 16.84 9.79
CA TYR A 183 -10.02 17.06 10.43
C TYR A 183 -10.67 18.41 10.07
N ILE A 184 -10.00 19.25 9.29
CA ILE A 184 -10.52 20.55 8.87
C ILE A 184 -11.04 20.41 7.43
N ARG A 185 -12.37 20.26 7.31
CA ARG A 185 -13.02 19.93 6.03
C ARG A 185 -12.90 21.06 5.00
N ASN A 186 -13.09 20.73 3.72
CA ASN A 186 -12.96 21.68 2.60
C ASN A 186 -11.55 22.29 2.42
N THR A 187 -10.52 21.72 3.04
CA THR A 187 -9.12 22.08 2.83
C THR A 187 -8.45 21.10 1.86
N SER A 188 -7.35 21.49 1.22
CA SER A 188 -6.61 20.59 0.32
C SER A 188 -6.20 19.29 1.02
N THR A 189 -5.74 19.37 2.27
CA THR A 189 -5.32 18.22 3.07
C THR A 189 -6.47 17.25 3.31
N ALA A 190 -7.59 17.74 3.84
CA ALA A 190 -8.77 16.90 4.07
C ALA A 190 -9.30 16.30 2.77
N ASN A 191 -9.39 17.09 1.70
CA ASN A 191 -9.90 16.62 0.41
C ASN A 191 -9.01 15.53 -0.20
N THR A 192 -7.68 15.66 -0.12
CA THR A 192 -6.73 14.65 -0.62
C THR A 192 -6.85 13.35 0.17
N TRP A 193 -6.96 13.43 1.49
CA TRP A 193 -7.17 12.28 2.36
C TRP A 193 -8.48 11.56 1.99
N MET A 194 -9.59 12.29 1.91
CA MET A 194 -10.90 11.71 1.54
C MET A 194 -10.89 11.08 0.13
N PHE A 195 -10.21 11.71 -0.83
CA PHE A 195 -10.11 11.21 -2.20
C PHE A 195 -9.43 9.84 -2.28
N TYR A 196 -8.23 9.71 -1.69
CA TYR A 196 -7.48 8.45 -1.76
C TYR A 196 -8.10 7.36 -0.91
N GLY A 197 -8.76 7.72 0.19
CA GLY A 197 -9.56 6.78 0.96
C GLY A 197 -10.70 6.11 0.16
N GLY A 198 -11.19 6.74 -0.92
CA GLY A 198 -12.18 6.14 -1.81
C GLY A 198 -11.61 5.38 -3.01
N CYS A 199 -10.29 5.34 -3.20
CA CYS A 199 -9.65 4.86 -4.42
C CYS A 199 -9.05 3.45 -4.25
N GLY A 200 -9.86 2.41 -4.49
CA GLY A 200 -9.42 1.02 -4.37
C GLY A 200 -8.32 0.60 -5.35
N SER A 201 -8.22 1.26 -6.52
CA SER A 201 -7.23 0.92 -7.56
C SER A 201 -5.80 1.36 -7.25
N GLU A 202 -5.62 2.26 -6.28
CA GLU A 202 -4.30 2.81 -5.91
C GLU A 202 -3.57 1.98 -4.85
N ASN A 203 -4.19 0.91 -4.33
CA ASN A 203 -3.67 0.07 -3.24
C ASN A 203 -3.11 0.92 -2.09
N VAL A 204 -3.97 1.82 -1.60
CA VAL A 204 -3.58 2.82 -0.61
C VAL A 204 -3.44 2.15 0.75
N LYS A 205 -2.30 2.37 1.43
CA LYS A 205 -2.10 2.02 2.84
C LYS A 205 -1.90 3.30 3.63
N ALA A 206 -2.64 3.42 4.73
CA ALA A 206 -2.67 4.60 5.59
C ALA A 206 -2.07 4.27 6.96
N TYR A 207 -1.34 5.23 7.52
CA TYR A 207 -0.64 5.09 8.79
C TYR A 207 -0.76 6.37 9.60
N TRP A 208 -0.86 6.21 10.91
CA TRP A 208 -0.63 7.27 11.86
C TRP A 208 0.82 7.19 12.34
N ILE A 209 1.44 8.36 12.54
CA ILE A 209 2.82 8.50 12.99
C ILE A 209 2.82 9.41 14.21
N GLY A 210 3.41 8.93 15.31
CA GLY A 210 3.67 9.68 16.52
C GLY A 210 5.16 9.93 16.71
N LEU A 211 5.64 11.14 16.43
CA LEU A 211 7.03 11.53 16.64
C LEU A 211 7.33 11.68 18.14
N LYS A 212 8.39 11.03 18.63
CA LYS A 212 8.78 11.08 20.06
C LYS A 212 10.04 11.91 20.28
N ARG A 213 11.14 11.56 19.62
CA ARG A 213 12.45 12.16 19.86
C ARG A 213 13.38 12.05 18.66
N VAL A 214 14.45 12.84 18.71
CA VAL A 214 15.58 12.72 17.78
C VAL A 214 16.75 12.12 18.56
N GLU A 215 17.37 11.07 18.03
CA GLU A 215 18.51 10.36 18.63
C GLU A 215 19.73 10.32 17.71
N GLY A 216 20.92 10.19 18.33
CA GLY A 216 22.17 9.96 17.63
C GLY A 216 22.73 11.17 16.87
N ASP A 217 23.97 11.05 16.43
CA ASP A 217 24.64 12.06 15.60
C ASP A 217 24.06 12.11 14.18
N ASP A 218 23.45 11.01 13.73
CA ASP A 218 22.73 10.89 12.46
C ASP A 218 21.31 11.48 12.49
N ARG A 219 20.89 12.02 13.64
CA ARG A 219 19.58 12.66 13.88
C ARG A 219 18.43 11.78 13.39
N LYS A 220 18.41 10.53 13.83
CA LYS A 220 17.30 9.59 13.62
C LYS A 220 16.05 10.07 14.34
N ILE A 221 14.92 9.99 13.66
CA ILE A 221 13.62 10.34 14.24
C ILE A 221 13.00 9.07 14.80
N ILE A 222 12.89 8.99 16.11
CA ILE A 222 12.27 7.85 16.79
C ILE A 222 10.81 8.17 17.12
N GLY A 223 9.94 7.21 16.88
CA GLY A 223 8.50 7.37 17.05
C GLY A 223 7.71 6.07 16.91
N ASP A 224 6.39 6.20 16.92
CA ASP A 224 5.46 5.10 16.68
C ASP A 224 4.84 5.24 15.29
N ILE A 225 4.62 4.11 14.62
CA ILE A 225 3.88 4.03 13.36
C ILE A 225 2.79 3.00 13.52
N VAL A 226 1.55 3.34 13.19
CA VAL A 226 0.39 2.44 13.31
C VAL A 226 -0.36 2.42 11.99
N GLU A 227 -0.51 1.23 11.40
CA GLU A 227 -1.37 1.01 10.24
C GLU A 227 -2.83 1.30 10.60
N MET A 228 -3.56 1.96 9.70
CA MET A 228 -4.93 2.41 9.93
C MET A 228 -5.92 1.63 9.08
N ASP A 229 -7.08 1.31 9.67
CA ASP A 229 -8.28 1.03 8.88
C ASP A 229 -8.76 2.36 8.28
N TYR A 230 -8.41 2.58 7.01
CA TYR A 230 -8.68 3.83 6.33
C TYR A 230 -10.19 4.07 6.23
N GLN A 231 -10.99 3.05 5.88
CA GLN A 231 -12.44 3.20 5.76
C GLN A 231 -13.09 3.57 7.10
N LYS A 232 -12.69 2.91 8.20
CA LYS A 232 -13.15 3.25 9.56
C LYS A 232 -12.82 4.70 9.90
N HIS A 233 -11.63 5.19 9.51
CA HIS A 233 -11.24 6.58 9.75
C HIS A 233 -12.03 7.59 8.88
N LEU A 234 -12.33 7.27 7.62
CA LEU A 234 -13.16 8.13 6.76
C LEU A 234 -14.58 8.28 7.33
N ASP A 235 -15.18 7.18 7.81
CA ASP A 235 -16.50 7.21 8.46
C ASP A 235 -16.47 8.08 9.74
N TYR A 236 -15.38 8.01 10.51
CA TYR A 236 -15.16 8.88 11.66
C TYR A 236 -15.14 10.36 11.28
N LEU A 237 -14.38 10.72 10.24
CA LEU A 237 -14.26 12.10 9.76
C LEU A 237 -15.59 12.72 9.34
N CYS A 238 -16.54 11.93 8.82
CA CYS A 238 -17.86 12.44 8.42
C CYS A 238 -18.67 13.05 9.58
N THR A 239 -18.36 12.70 10.83
CA THR A 239 -19.05 13.22 12.02
C THR A 239 -18.16 14.05 12.95
N HIS A 240 -16.83 14.02 12.74
CA HIS A 240 -15.84 14.64 13.64
C HIS A 240 -14.92 15.65 12.93
N SER A 241 -15.19 15.99 11.67
CA SER A 241 -14.50 17.09 10.99
C SER A 241 -15.15 18.43 11.30
N LEU A 242 -14.39 19.52 11.30
CA LEU A 242 -14.87 20.88 11.59
C LEU A 242 -14.69 21.80 10.38
N ASP A 243 -15.56 22.80 10.26
CA ASP A 243 -15.44 23.81 9.22
C ASP A 243 -14.30 24.81 9.55
N PRO A 244 -13.49 25.19 8.55
CA PRO A 244 -12.45 26.21 8.73
C PRO A 244 -13.10 27.58 8.97
N ALA A 245 -12.59 28.30 9.96
CA ALA A 245 -13.04 29.65 10.33
C ALA A 245 -12.02 30.70 9.89
N TYR A 246 -10.73 30.44 10.07
CA TYR A 246 -9.65 31.37 9.75
C TYR A 246 -8.50 30.69 9.00
N VAL A 247 -7.69 31.50 8.33
CA VAL A 247 -6.49 31.07 7.62
C VAL A 247 -5.34 31.96 8.05
N GLU A 248 -4.34 31.37 8.67
CA GLU A 248 -3.05 32.01 8.95
C GLU A 248 -2.11 31.75 7.77
N VAL A 249 -1.59 32.83 7.19
CA VAL A 249 -0.71 32.81 6.01
C VAL A 249 0.62 33.42 6.41
N VAL A 250 1.69 32.67 6.19
CA VAL A 250 3.08 33.13 6.32
C VAL A 250 3.56 33.52 4.93
N PHE A 251 4.09 34.73 4.80
CA PHE A 251 4.64 35.25 3.55
C PHE A 251 6.17 35.23 3.59
N LYS A 252 6.82 34.93 2.46
CA LYS A 252 8.30 34.95 2.36
C LYS A 252 8.87 36.36 2.44
N SER A 253 8.18 37.32 1.81
CA SER A 253 8.66 38.68 1.59
C SER A 253 7.51 39.69 1.52
N PRO A 254 7.29 40.54 2.54
CA PRO A 254 8.02 40.54 3.82
C PRO A 254 7.74 39.26 4.62
N ASN A 255 8.68 38.85 5.46
CA ASN A 255 8.47 37.76 6.42
C ASN A 255 7.47 38.22 7.48
N ASP A 256 6.18 37.98 7.22
CA ASP A 256 5.04 38.46 7.99
C ASP A 256 3.99 37.36 8.06
N VAL A 257 3.24 37.35 9.16
CA VAL A 257 2.17 36.38 9.42
C VAL A 257 0.85 37.13 9.49
N ARG A 258 -0.13 36.72 8.69
CA ARG A 258 -1.46 37.35 8.66
C ARG A 258 -2.56 36.32 8.79
N THR A 259 -3.59 36.69 9.52
CA THR A 259 -4.79 35.88 9.69
C THR A 259 -5.96 36.52 8.93
N PHE A 260 -6.62 35.73 8.10
CA PHE A 260 -7.81 36.12 7.36
C PHE A 260 -8.98 35.24 7.79
N SER A 261 -10.22 35.71 7.59
CA SER A 261 -11.35 34.79 7.63
C SER A 261 -11.23 33.78 6.47
N TYR A 262 -11.71 32.56 6.67
CA TYR A 262 -11.65 31.51 5.65
C TYR A 262 -12.35 31.94 4.34
N GLN A 263 -13.51 32.56 4.46
CA GLN A 263 -14.27 33.04 3.29
C GLN A 263 -13.54 34.13 2.51
N GLU A 264 -12.88 35.06 3.21
CA GLU A 264 -12.08 36.11 2.57
C GLU A 264 -10.89 35.51 1.84
N TYR A 265 -10.15 34.62 2.48
CA TYR A 265 -8.99 33.97 1.88
C TYR A 265 -9.39 33.19 0.63
N GLN A 266 -10.43 32.37 0.71
CA GLN A 266 -10.88 31.54 -0.41
C GLN A 266 -11.30 32.37 -1.62
N LYS A 267 -12.00 33.50 -1.42
CA LYS A 267 -12.47 34.38 -2.50
C LYS A 267 -11.36 35.26 -3.10
N ASN A 268 -10.37 35.64 -2.29
CA ASN A 268 -9.43 36.71 -2.64
C ASN A 268 -7.96 36.27 -2.62
N TRP A 269 -7.65 34.97 -2.63
CA TRP A 269 -6.28 34.46 -2.46
C TRP A 269 -5.27 35.07 -3.45
N GLN A 270 -5.68 35.35 -4.70
CA GLN A 270 -4.85 36.00 -5.71
C GLN A 270 -4.51 37.44 -5.30
N SER A 271 -5.52 38.22 -4.93
CA SER A 271 -5.34 39.61 -4.47
C SER A 271 -4.53 39.68 -3.17
N ILE A 272 -4.71 38.72 -2.27
CA ILE A 272 -3.91 38.58 -1.03
C ILE A 272 -2.44 38.35 -1.40
N SER A 273 -2.16 37.42 -2.31
CA SER A 273 -0.80 37.13 -2.77
C SER A 273 -0.15 38.33 -3.48
N GLN A 274 -0.92 39.07 -4.30
CA GLN A 274 -0.43 40.30 -4.95
C GLN A 274 -0.11 41.41 -3.94
N ARG A 275 -0.91 41.52 -2.87
CA ARG A 275 -0.77 42.58 -1.87
C ARG A 275 0.35 42.32 -0.86
N TYR A 276 0.51 41.07 -0.44
CA TYR A 276 1.39 40.71 0.68
C TYR A 276 2.60 39.87 0.27
N GLY A 277 2.68 39.45 -0.99
CA GLY A 277 3.82 38.73 -1.55
C GLY A 277 3.60 37.22 -1.64
N THR A 278 4.69 36.49 -1.88
CA THR A 278 4.67 35.05 -2.08
C THR A 278 4.34 34.32 -0.78
N VAL A 279 3.27 33.51 -0.82
CA VAL A 279 2.87 32.63 0.27
C VAL A 279 3.93 31.56 0.49
N GLU A 280 4.37 31.41 1.73
CA GLU A 280 5.27 30.35 2.19
C GLU A 280 4.50 29.18 2.78
N ARG A 281 3.57 29.48 3.69
CA ARG A 281 2.82 28.47 4.44
C ARG A 281 1.40 28.94 4.70
N VAL A 282 0.46 28.00 4.65
CA VAL A 282 -0.95 28.22 4.96
C VAL A 282 -1.35 27.28 6.10
N LYS A 283 -1.99 27.82 7.14
CA LYS A 283 -2.50 27.06 8.28
C LYS A 283 -3.96 27.39 8.49
N TYR A 284 -4.81 26.36 8.43
CA TYR A 284 -6.24 26.50 8.66
C TYR A 284 -6.55 26.40 10.16
N LEU A 285 -7.47 27.24 10.63
CA LEU A 285 -7.91 27.30 12.00
C LEU A 285 -9.44 27.17 12.05
N VAL A 286 -9.94 26.47 13.05
CA VAL A 286 -11.36 26.34 13.36
C VAL A 286 -11.74 27.30 14.49
N GLU A 287 -13.04 27.58 14.62
CA GLU A 287 -13.57 28.41 15.71
C GLU A 287 -13.31 27.76 17.08
N ASN A 288 -13.57 26.45 17.18
CA ASN A 288 -13.41 25.69 18.43
C ASN A 288 -12.21 24.74 18.38
N GLN A 289 -11.04 25.26 18.74
CA GLN A 289 -9.78 24.49 18.76
C GLN A 289 -9.82 23.32 19.76
N GLN A 290 -10.60 23.44 20.84
CA GLN A 290 -10.73 22.36 21.83
C GLN A 290 -11.53 21.17 21.30
N GLU A 291 -12.57 21.43 20.51
CA GLU A 291 -13.36 20.39 19.85
C GLU A 291 -12.54 19.65 18.79
N LEU A 292 -11.74 20.39 18.01
CA LEU A 292 -10.78 19.79 17.09
C LEU A 292 -9.76 18.90 17.82
N ALA A 293 -9.19 19.37 18.94
CA ALA A 293 -8.28 18.56 19.75
C ALA A 293 -8.96 17.30 20.30
N ARG A 294 -10.24 17.38 20.73
CA ARG A 294 -11.01 16.22 21.20
C ARG A 294 -11.30 15.22 20.09
N ALA A 295 -11.60 15.68 18.88
CA ALA A 295 -11.80 14.80 17.71
C ALA A 295 -10.51 14.03 17.39
N VAL A 296 -9.36 14.72 17.35
CA VAL A 296 -8.05 14.11 17.11
C VAL A 296 -7.74 13.05 18.19
N LEU A 297 -7.83 13.41 19.47
CA LEU A 297 -7.53 12.49 20.58
C LEU A 297 -8.47 11.28 20.61
N SER A 298 -9.74 11.45 20.25
CA SER A 298 -10.69 10.33 20.20
C SER A 298 -10.38 9.36 19.07
N ALA A 299 -9.84 9.85 17.94
CA ALA A 299 -9.42 9.01 16.84
C ALA A 299 -8.23 8.11 17.18
N HIS A 300 -7.33 8.54 18.09
CA HIS A 300 -6.20 7.72 18.56
C HIS A 300 -6.69 6.39 19.14
N GLY A 301 -7.79 6.40 19.91
CA GLY A 301 -8.41 5.18 20.40
C GLY A 301 -8.78 4.21 19.28
N LEU A 302 -9.38 4.72 18.18
CA LEU A 302 -9.79 3.91 17.03
C LEU A 302 -8.60 3.31 16.27
N ILE A 303 -7.48 4.05 16.22
CA ILE A 303 -6.24 3.65 15.54
C ILE A 303 -5.56 2.52 16.31
N TRP A 304 -5.46 2.66 17.64
CA TRP A 304 -4.75 1.69 18.49
C TRP A 304 -5.57 0.46 18.86
N GLU A 305 -6.90 0.55 18.94
CA GLU A 305 -7.80 -0.54 19.36
C GLU A 305 -7.62 -1.85 18.58
N ALA A 306 -7.31 -1.76 17.28
CA ALA A 306 -7.18 -2.91 16.39
C ALA A 306 -5.74 -3.16 15.91
N ALA A 307 -4.77 -2.50 16.56
CA ALA A 307 -3.37 -2.57 16.16
C ALA A 307 -2.58 -3.51 17.09
N GLU A 308 -1.80 -4.40 16.48
CA GLU A 308 -0.94 -5.35 17.17
C GLU A 308 0.54 -5.00 16.93
N PRO A 309 1.40 -5.11 17.97
CA PRO A 309 2.85 -4.98 17.79
C PRO A 309 3.37 -5.96 16.73
N MET A 310 4.15 -5.46 15.78
CA MET A 310 4.69 -6.28 14.70
C MET A 310 6.09 -5.84 14.31
N GLU A 311 6.94 -6.80 13.97
CA GLU A 311 8.24 -6.53 13.38
C GLU A 311 8.10 -6.08 11.92
N ILE A 312 8.90 -5.09 11.51
CA ILE A 312 8.78 -4.49 10.18
C ILE A 312 8.97 -5.53 9.07
N ASP A 313 9.94 -6.42 9.18
CA ASP A 313 10.22 -7.39 8.12
C ASP A 313 9.08 -8.43 8.01
N THR A 314 8.42 -8.79 9.13
CA THR A 314 7.21 -9.62 9.13
C THR A 314 6.05 -8.91 8.42
N TYR A 315 5.88 -7.61 8.70
CA TYR A 315 4.85 -6.80 8.03
C TYR A 315 5.07 -6.69 6.52
N LEU A 316 6.31 -6.47 6.07
CA LEU A 316 6.65 -6.36 4.65
C LEU A 316 6.37 -7.68 3.92
N ASN A 317 6.74 -8.81 4.51
CA ASN A 317 6.43 -10.13 3.95
C ASN A 317 4.91 -10.35 3.82
N ARG A 318 4.13 -9.97 4.84
CA ARG A 318 2.66 -10.03 4.81
C ARG A 318 2.10 -9.16 3.68
N MET A 319 2.63 -7.95 3.51
CA MET A 319 2.20 -7.02 2.47
C MET A 319 2.52 -7.51 1.06
N GLU A 320 3.70 -8.10 0.84
CA GLU A 320 4.06 -8.73 -0.43
C GLU A 320 3.12 -9.92 -0.73
N GLN A 321 2.85 -10.75 0.29
CA GLN A 321 1.96 -11.90 0.21
C GLN A 321 0.54 -11.50 -0.19
N GLU A 322 -0.04 -10.48 0.43
CA GLU A 322 -1.35 -9.96 0.08
C GLU A 322 -1.40 -9.59 -1.41
N ARG A 323 -0.42 -8.82 -1.89
CA ARG A 323 -0.42 -8.37 -3.29
C ARG A 323 -0.17 -9.50 -4.29
N LEU A 324 0.58 -10.53 -3.92
CA LEU A 324 0.81 -11.72 -4.76
C LEU A 324 -0.39 -12.67 -4.76
N HIS A 325 -1.02 -12.87 -3.61
CA HIS A 325 -2.22 -13.68 -3.47
C HIS A 325 -3.39 -13.08 -4.26
N ASP A 326 -3.46 -11.75 -4.37
CA ASP A 326 -4.42 -11.06 -5.25
C ASP A 326 -4.26 -11.41 -6.73
N TYR A 327 -3.11 -11.95 -7.12
CA TYR A 327 -2.81 -12.46 -8.46
C TYR A 327 -2.78 -14.01 -8.50
N GLY A 328 -3.15 -14.66 -7.39
CA GLY A 328 -3.19 -16.11 -7.21
C GLY A 328 -1.83 -16.79 -7.04
N TYR A 329 -0.78 -16.04 -6.70
CA TYR A 329 0.55 -16.59 -6.42
C TYR A 329 0.75 -16.92 -4.94
N THR A 330 1.58 -17.92 -4.67
CA THR A 330 1.97 -18.31 -3.31
C THR A 330 3.42 -17.93 -3.00
N VAL A 331 3.75 -17.93 -1.70
CA VAL A 331 5.10 -17.63 -1.22
C VAL A 331 6.07 -18.68 -1.73
N GLY A 332 7.03 -18.25 -2.56
CA GLY A 332 8.09 -19.11 -3.11
C GLY A 332 8.08 -19.21 -4.64
N ASP A 333 6.97 -18.86 -5.30
CA ASP A 333 6.86 -18.91 -6.77
C ASP A 333 7.72 -17.84 -7.46
N VAL A 334 7.70 -16.63 -6.87
CA VAL A 334 8.40 -15.40 -7.31
C VAL A 334 8.43 -14.40 -6.14
N ARG A 335 9.38 -13.46 -6.15
CA ARG A 335 9.40 -12.27 -5.31
C ARG A 335 8.93 -11.06 -6.12
N ARG A 336 8.02 -10.25 -5.55
CA ARG A 336 7.57 -9.01 -6.19
C ARG A 336 8.69 -7.97 -6.23
N ILE A 337 8.82 -7.26 -7.35
CA ILE A 337 9.66 -6.07 -7.47
C ILE A 337 8.88 -4.90 -8.09
N GLY A 338 9.31 -3.67 -7.81
CA GLY A 338 8.71 -2.46 -8.39
C GLY A 338 9.11 -2.26 -9.87
N PRO A 339 8.39 -1.42 -10.63
CA PRO A 339 8.68 -1.15 -12.04
C PRO A 339 10.10 -0.69 -12.35
N LEU A 340 10.69 0.18 -11.51
CA LEU A 340 12.07 0.65 -11.70
C LEU A 340 13.09 -0.47 -11.56
N ASP A 341 12.86 -1.35 -10.58
CA ASP A 341 13.67 -2.53 -10.33
C ASP A 341 13.52 -3.56 -11.45
N ALA A 342 12.31 -3.72 -11.98
CA ALA A 342 12.03 -4.55 -13.15
C ALA A 342 12.69 -4.00 -14.42
N GLU A 343 12.63 -2.69 -14.68
CA GLU A 343 13.35 -2.07 -15.81
C GLU A 343 14.86 -2.31 -15.69
N LYS A 344 15.42 -2.14 -14.49
CA LYS A 344 16.82 -2.41 -14.21
C LYS A 344 17.16 -3.89 -14.41
N ALA A 345 16.34 -4.80 -13.91
CA ALA A 345 16.49 -6.24 -14.11
C ALA A 345 16.53 -6.60 -15.61
N VAL A 346 15.55 -6.13 -16.39
CA VAL A 346 15.48 -6.36 -17.84
C VAL A 346 16.70 -5.77 -18.56
N LYS A 347 17.12 -4.55 -18.20
CA LYS A 347 18.31 -3.90 -18.77
C LYS A 347 19.60 -4.70 -18.54
N HIS A 348 19.72 -5.33 -17.37
CA HIS A 348 20.87 -6.15 -17.02
C HIS A 348 20.71 -7.62 -17.45
N GLY A 349 19.61 -8.00 -18.10
CA GLY A 349 19.37 -9.36 -18.57
C GLY A 349 19.03 -10.36 -17.47
N LEU A 350 18.55 -9.89 -16.32
CA LEU A 350 18.01 -10.72 -15.25
C LEU A 350 16.65 -11.31 -15.64
N GLU A 351 16.30 -12.47 -15.08
CA GLU A 351 15.02 -13.12 -15.33
C GLU A 351 13.88 -12.41 -14.58
N CYS A 352 13.27 -11.44 -15.25
CA CYS A 352 12.11 -10.71 -14.75
C CYS A 352 10.83 -11.25 -15.40
N PHE A 353 9.78 -11.44 -14.59
CA PHE A 353 8.49 -11.97 -15.02
C PHE A 353 7.39 -10.91 -14.93
N ALA A 354 6.52 -10.90 -15.93
CA ALA A 354 5.21 -10.28 -15.88
C ALA A 354 4.24 -11.23 -15.16
N LEU A 355 3.59 -10.77 -14.10
CA LEU A 355 2.63 -11.55 -13.31
C LEU A 355 1.20 -11.16 -13.69
N HIS A 356 0.37 -12.14 -14.02
CA HIS A 356 -1.03 -11.98 -14.37
C HIS A 356 -1.97 -12.50 -13.28
N GLN A 357 -3.22 -12.01 -13.26
CA GLN A 357 -4.21 -12.34 -12.22
C GLN A 357 -4.74 -13.78 -12.30
N ASP A 358 -4.53 -14.47 -13.41
CA ASP A 358 -4.85 -15.89 -13.60
C ASP A 358 -3.72 -16.83 -13.12
N SER A 359 -2.79 -16.30 -12.32
CA SER A 359 -1.63 -17.01 -11.77
C SER A 359 -0.62 -17.48 -12.83
N THR A 360 -0.68 -16.92 -14.06
CA THR A 360 0.31 -17.18 -15.11
C THR A 360 1.40 -16.11 -15.12
N LYS A 361 2.66 -16.54 -15.26
CA LYS A 361 3.83 -15.66 -15.34
C LYS A 361 4.53 -15.79 -16.68
N GLU A 362 4.89 -14.66 -17.28
CA GLU A 362 5.57 -14.60 -18.57
C GLU A 362 6.94 -13.95 -18.42
N LEU A 363 7.98 -14.52 -19.04
CA LEU A 363 9.31 -13.93 -19.02
C LEU A 363 9.33 -12.64 -19.88
N ILE A 364 9.85 -11.56 -19.31
CA ILE A 364 9.97 -10.28 -20.01
C ILE A 364 11.19 -10.32 -20.92
N ALA A 365 10.95 -10.59 -22.21
CA ALA A 365 11.99 -10.77 -23.22
C ALA A 365 12.75 -9.47 -23.60
N GLY A 366 12.23 -8.29 -23.26
CA GLY A 366 12.85 -7.02 -23.61
C GLY A 366 12.02 -5.79 -23.23
N ARG A 367 12.52 -4.62 -23.64
CA ARG A 367 11.96 -3.31 -23.24
C ARG A 367 10.52 -3.09 -23.71
N GLU A 368 10.14 -3.58 -24.88
CA GLU A 368 8.77 -3.42 -25.41
C GLU A 368 7.75 -4.20 -24.56
N ASN A 369 8.01 -5.47 -24.26
CA ASN A 369 7.15 -6.29 -23.39
C ASN A 369 7.03 -5.67 -21.99
N PHE A 370 8.14 -5.16 -21.45
CA PHE A 370 8.14 -4.43 -20.18
C PHE A 370 7.19 -3.23 -20.21
N GLN A 371 7.30 -2.36 -21.24
CA GLN A 371 6.48 -1.17 -21.36
C GLN A 371 5.00 -1.50 -21.56
N GLN A 372 4.67 -2.55 -22.32
CA GLN A 372 3.30 -3.00 -22.50
C GLN A 372 2.69 -3.50 -21.18
N HIS A 373 3.41 -4.33 -20.41
CA HIS A 373 2.93 -4.81 -19.11
C HIS A 373 2.80 -3.69 -18.09
N LEU A 374 3.75 -2.75 -18.10
CA LEU A 374 3.72 -1.55 -17.26
C LEU A 374 2.49 -0.68 -17.54
N PHE A 375 2.13 -0.51 -18.81
CA PHE A 375 0.95 0.27 -19.21
C PHE A 375 -0.37 -0.36 -18.73
N HIS A 376 -0.42 -1.69 -18.62
CA HIS A 376 -1.57 -2.43 -18.11
C HIS A 376 -1.52 -2.64 -16.59
N ASP A 377 -0.67 -1.86 -15.89
CA ASP A 377 -0.63 -1.86 -14.43
C ASP A 377 -0.28 -3.21 -13.81
N GLY A 378 0.44 -4.05 -14.57
CA GLY A 378 0.81 -5.39 -14.17
C GLY A 378 1.89 -5.45 -13.07
N LEU A 379 1.90 -6.56 -12.32
CA LEU A 379 2.93 -6.81 -11.31
C LEU A 379 4.17 -7.46 -11.93
N PHE A 380 5.32 -7.18 -11.34
CA PHE A 380 6.61 -7.75 -11.74
C PHE A 380 7.13 -8.70 -10.67
N GLY A 381 7.68 -9.82 -11.11
CA GLY A 381 8.26 -10.85 -10.25
C GLY A 381 9.67 -11.24 -10.68
N ILE A 382 10.47 -11.73 -9.74
CA ILE A 382 11.82 -12.25 -9.96
C ILE A 382 12.07 -13.45 -9.05
N THR A 383 13.02 -14.33 -9.38
CA THR A 383 13.40 -15.43 -8.47
C THR A 383 14.24 -14.91 -7.30
N GLY A 384 14.32 -15.67 -6.21
CA GLY A 384 15.15 -15.30 -5.06
C GLY A 384 16.64 -15.13 -5.41
N GLN A 385 17.16 -15.98 -6.31
CA GLN A 385 18.54 -15.91 -6.80
C GLN A 385 18.78 -14.65 -7.62
N GLU A 386 17.89 -14.35 -8.56
CA GLU A 386 17.99 -13.18 -9.44
C GLU A 386 17.79 -11.87 -8.64
N ASN A 387 16.97 -11.88 -7.59
CA ASN A 387 16.85 -10.75 -6.67
C ASN A 387 18.16 -10.43 -5.93
N GLN A 388 18.96 -11.43 -5.53
CA GLN A 388 20.27 -11.17 -4.92
C GLN A 388 21.21 -10.43 -5.88
N LEU A 389 21.18 -10.80 -7.17
CA LEU A 389 21.95 -10.15 -8.22
C LEU A 389 21.44 -8.73 -8.48
N LEU A 390 20.12 -8.53 -8.50
CA LEU A 390 19.53 -7.21 -8.62
C LEU A 390 19.96 -6.28 -7.48
N GLN A 391 19.97 -6.77 -6.23
CA GLN A 391 20.42 -5.98 -5.08
C GLN A 391 21.88 -5.54 -5.21
N TYR A 392 22.76 -6.41 -5.72
CA TYR A 392 24.15 -6.04 -6.03
C TYR A 392 24.20 -4.95 -7.11
N LEU A 393 23.44 -5.11 -8.21
CA LEU A 393 23.38 -4.14 -9.30
C LEU A 393 22.75 -2.80 -8.87
N LYS A 394 21.92 -2.79 -7.83
CA LYS A 394 21.31 -1.57 -7.25
C LYS A 394 22.32 -0.70 -6.53
N GLN A 395 23.38 -1.29 -5.97
CA GLN A 395 24.44 -0.55 -5.33
C GLN A 395 25.28 0.14 -6.42
N ASP A 396 25.54 1.43 -6.30
CA ASP A 396 26.50 2.16 -7.15
C ASP A 396 27.94 1.73 -6.81
N CYS A 397 28.19 0.43 -6.82
CA CYS A 397 29.46 -0.19 -6.50
C CYS A 397 30.34 -0.22 -7.74
N VAL A 398 31.63 0.02 -7.53
CA VAL A 398 32.66 -0.28 -8.54
C VAL A 398 32.66 -1.80 -8.75
N PRO A 399 32.51 -2.29 -9.99
CA PRO A 399 32.57 -3.72 -10.28
C PRO A 399 33.85 -4.33 -9.72
N LEU A 400 33.73 -5.46 -9.03
CA LEU A 400 34.87 -6.14 -8.43
C LEU A 400 35.90 -6.62 -9.47
N PHE A 401 35.45 -6.90 -10.71
CA PHE A 401 36.26 -7.36 -11.83
C PHE A 401 36.11 -6.41 -13.02
N THR A 402 37.21 -6.21 -13.75
CA THR A 402 37.19 -5.56 -15.07
C THR A 402 36.53 -6.46 -16.12
N PRO A 403 36.02 -5.91 -17.24
CA PRO A 403 35.46 -6.72 -18.33
C PRO A 403 36.42 -7.81 -18.82
N GLU A 404 37.72 -7.51 -18.92
CA GLU A 404 38.74 -8.46 -19.34
C GLU A 404 38.94 -9.61 -18.33
N GLU A 405 38.92 -9.30 -17.03
CA GLU A 405 38.99 -10.29 -15.95
C GLU A 405 37.73 -11.17 -15.93
N SER A 406 36.54 -10.57 -16.08
CA SER A 406 35.28 -11.30 -16.18
C SER A 406 35.26 -12.24 -17.40
N ALA A 407 35.72 -11.78 -18.57
CA ALA A 407 35.81 -12.61 -19.78
C ALA A 407 36.80 -13.78 -19.60
N LEU A 408 37.91 -13.56 -18.88
CA LEU A 408 38.85 -14.63 -18.54
C LEU A 408 38.21 -15.65 -17.58
N ILE A 409 37.50 -15.20 -16.55
CA ILE A 409 36.78 -16.07 -15.61
C ILE A 409 35.74 -16.91 -16.36
N CYS A 410 34.95 -16.31 -17.25
CA CYS A 410 33.99 -17.03 -18.10
C CYS A 410 34.67 -18.15 -18.92
N ARG A 411 35.74 -17.82 -19.64
CA ARG A 411 36.47 -18.80 -20.48
C ARG A 411 37.03 -19.96 -19.66
N LEU A 412 37.65 -19.66 -18.52
CA LEU A 412 38.20 -20.67 -17.62
C LEU A 412 37.10 -21.57 -17.04
N ALA A 413 35.94 -21.00 -16.68
CA ALA A 413 34.81 -21.75 -16.18
C ALA A 413 34.19 -22.66 -17.25
N ILE A 414 34.02 -22.17 -18.49
CA ILE A 414 33.55 -22.98 -19.63
C ILE A 414 34.51 -24.13 -19.93
N GLN A 415 35.82 -23.86 -19.94
CA GLN A 415 36.84 -24.88 -20.17
C GLN A 415 36.84 -25.94 -19.06
N SER A 416 36.77 -25.51 -17.81
CA SER A 416 36.73 -26.43 -16.65
C SER A 416 35.43 -27.24 -16.60
N GLY A 417 34.30 -26.68 -17.05
CA GLY A 417 33.02 -27.38 -17.11
C GLY A 417 32.97 -28.52 -18.11
N LYS A 418 33.81 -28.49 -19.16
CA LYS A 418 33.98 -29.62 -20.08
C LYS A 418 34.72 -30.80 -19.45
N GLU A 419 35.51 -30.56 -18.41
CA GLU A 419 36.37 -31.56 -17.75
C GLU A 419 35.80 -32.05 -16.40
N ALA A 420 34.94 -31.25 -15.75
CA ALA A 420 34.46 -31.52 -14.40
C ALA A 420 33.15 -32.36 -14.39
N GLY A 421 33.08 -33.34 -13.48
CA GLY A 421 31.92 -34.23 -13.31
C GLY A 421 30.64 -33.52 -12.85
N ARG A 422 29.51 -34.26 -12.82
CA ARG A 422 28.16 -33.74 -12.54
C ARG A 422 28.01 -32.89 -11.26
N ASP A 423 28.86 -33.10 -10.26
CA ASP A 423 28.75 -32.43 -8.96
C ASP A 423 29.20 -30.95 -8.97
N SER A 424 30.00 -30.52 -9.96
CA SER A 424 30.52 -29.15 -10.08
C SER A 424 29.83 -28.29 -11.14
N ALA A 425 28.96 -28.88 -11.96
CA ALA A 425 28.32 -28.21 -13.09
C ALA A 425 27.48 -26.98 -12.66
N GLY A 426 26.64 -27.12 -11.62
CA GLY A 426 25.78 -26.03 -11.16
C GLY A 426 26.54 -24.83 -10.57
N LEU A 427 27.72 -25.06 -9.97
CA LEU A 427 28.57 -23.96 -9.48
C LEU A 427 29.21 -23.20 -10.64
N LEU A 428 29.64 -23.91 -11.68
CA LEU A 428 30.24 -23.33 -12.88
C LEU A 428 29.23 -22.51 -13.68
N ASP A 429 28.00 -23.01 -13.85
CA ASP A 429 26.91 -22.27 -14.49
C ASP A 429 26.60 -20.97 -13.73
N SER A 430 26.62 -21.02 -12.40
CA SER A 430 26.44 -19.82 -11.55
C SER A 430 27.55 -18.79 -11.75
N ILE A 431 28.81 -19.24 -11.87
CA ILE A 431 29.97 -18.35 -12.07
C ILE A 431 29.90 -17.69 -13.45
N ILE A 432 29.64 -18.48 -14.51
CA ILE A 432 29.51 -17.98 -15.88
C ILE A 432 28.40 -16.93 -15.95
N ARG A 433 27.21 -17.26 -15.43
CA ARG A 433 26.06 -16.35 -15.42
C ARG A 433 26.37 -15.02 -14.72
N LYS A 434 27.03 -15.04 -13.56
CA LYS A 434 27.41 -13.82 -12.82
C LYS A 434 28.42 -12.98 -13.58
N ALA A 435 29.41 -13.60 -14.21
CA ALA A 435 30.40 -12.91 -15.00
C ALA A 435 29.79 -12.28 -16.26
N GLU A 436 28.89 -12.98 -16.97
CA GLU A 436 28.12 -12.42 -18.08
C GLU A 436 27.31 -11.18 -17.70
N LEU A 437 26.63 -11.20 -16.56
CA LEU A 437 25.87 -10.06 -16.05
C LEU A 437 26.76 -8.84 -15.75
N SER A 438 28.02 -9.07 -15.36
CA SER A 438 28.99 -7.99 -15.10
C SER A 438 29.54 -7.33 -16.36
N MET A 439 29.61 -8.06 -17.48
CA MET A 439 30.13 -7.56 -18.77
C MET A 439 29.09 -6.73 -19.55
N GLY A 440 27.80 -6.90 -19.26
CA GLY A 440 26.71 -6.25 -20.00
C GLY A 440 26.40 -6.91 -21.35
N GLN A 441 25.22 -6.61 -21.94
CA GLN A 441 24.69 -7.33 -23.12
C GLN A 441 25.52 -7.17 -24.41
N SER A 442 26.58 -6.38 -24.44
CA SER A 442 27.32 -6.09 -25.68
C SER A 442 28.52 -7.00 -25.94
N GLU A 443 28.85 -7.92 -25.02
CA GLU A 443 29.99 -8.84 -25.16
C GLU A 443 29.58 -10.30 -24.94
N ARG A 444 28.43 -10.71 -25.51
CA ARG A 444 28.23 -12.14 -25.78
C ARG A 444 29.24 -12.55 -26.83
N VAL A 445 30.39 -13.07 -26.40
CA VAL A 445 31.31 -13.79 -27.27
C VAL A 445 30.56 -15.02 -27.76
N GLU A 446 29.99 -14.94 -28.96
CA GLU A 446 29.57 -16.13 -29.70
C GLU A 446 30.79 -17.04 -29.79
N CYS A 447 30.80 -18.13 -29.02
CA CYS A 447 31.76 -19.19 -29.23
C CYS A 447 31.42 -19.82 -30.59
N GLU A 448 32.20 -19.45 -31.61
CA GLU A 448 32.16 -20.13 -32.92
C GLU A 448 32.28 -21.65 -32.70
N PRO A 449 31.43 -22.46 -33.36
CA PRO A 449 31.60 -23.90 -33.32
C PRO A 449 32.92 -24.26 -34.00
N CYS A 450 33.78 -25.00 -33.29
CA CYS A 450 35.02 -25.53 -33.83
C CYS A 450 34.70 -26.42 -35.05
N VAL A 451 35.08 -25.94 -36.24
CA VAL A 451 35.03 -26.72 -37.48
C VAL A 451 36.20 -27.70 -37.45
N GLU A 452 35.91 -28.97 -37.22
CA GLU A 452 36.84 -30.07 -37.51
C GLU A 452 37.04 -30.13 -39.04
N TYR A 453 38.24 -29.82 -39.51
CA TYR A 453 38.65 -30.06 -40.88
C TYR A 453 39.26 -31.46 -40.96
N ASP A 454 38.46 -32.41 -41.48
CA ASP A 454 38.98 -33.67 -42.01
C ASP A 454 39.77 -33.39 -43.29
N HIS A 455 41.06 -33.66 -43.24
CA HIS A 455 41.94 -33.68 -44.40
C HIS A 455 41.79 -35.02 -45.13
N GLU A 456 41.07 -35.03 -46.25
CA GLU A 456 41.25 -36.05 -47.29
C GLU A 456 41.73 -35.36 -48.58
N GLU A 457 43.01 -35.55 -48.91
CA GLU A 457 43.45 -35.64 -50.31
C GLU A 457 44.84 -36.27 -50.38
N GLN A 458 44.91 -37.44 -51.02
CA GLN A 458 46.01 -38.10 -51.74
C GLN A 458 45.68 -39.61 -51.76
N GLU A 459 45.73 -40.36 -52.85
CA GLU A 459 46.35 -40.19 -54.15
C GLU A 459 45.81 -41.30 -55.08
N GLU A 460 46.04 -41.11 -56.37
CA GLU A 460 45.65 -41.89 -57.55
C GLU A 460 45.85 -43.42 -57.48
N LEU A 461 44.78 -44.20 -57.79
CA LEU A 461 44.69 -45.15 -58.93
C LEU A 461 43.36 -45.94 -58.92
#